data_AF-X0ZTR1-F1
#
_entry.id   AF-X0ZTR1-F1
#
_cell.length_a   1.000
_cell.length_b   1.000
_cell.length_c   1.000
_cell.angle_alpha   90.00
_cell.angle_beta   90.00
_cell.angle_gamma   90.00
#
_symmetry.space_group_name_H-M   'P 1'
#
loop_
_entity.id
_entity.type
_entity.pdbx_description
1 polymer ?
#
loop_
_entity_poly.entity_id
_entity_poly.type
_entity_poly.pdbx_seq_one_letter_code
_entity_poly.pdbx_strand_id
1 'polypeptide(L)'
;GGMIIKNIGDADCTNVKWSITFDGGIILIGKESSGIIICIPPGENVTVSFGLILGFGKTVITISVESAEGCSVSNEKDAFIFLFFIILYDYPIL
;
A
#
# COMPACT_ATOMS: atom_id res chain seq x y z
N GLY A 1 2.57 4.49 8.93
CA GLY A 1 3.18 3.17 8.63
C GLY A 1 3.88 3.25 7.28
N GLY A 2 4.54 2.19 6.84
CA GLY A 2 5.26 2.19 5.56
C GLY A 2 5.08 0.88 4.79
N MET A 3 5.26 0.97 3.48
CA MET A 3 5.23 -0.11 2.51
C MET A 3 6.55 -0.09 1.72
N ILE A 4 7.07 -1.27 1.39
CA ILE A 4 8.26 -1.42 0.55
C ILE A 4 7.82 -1.90 -0.83
N ILE A 5 8.18 -1.14 -1.87
CA ILE A 5 8.00 -1.54 -3.26
C ILE A 5 9.38 -1.96 -3.78
N LYS A 6 9.50 -3.19 -4.27
CA LYS A 6 10.77 -3.76 -4.75
C LYS A 6 10.68 -4.06 -6.24
N ASN A 7 11.70 -3.66 -7.00
CA ASN A 7 11.87 -4.13 -8.38
C ASN A 7 12.54 -5.51 -8.36
N ILE A 8 11.79 -6.52 -8.78
CA ILE A 8 12.26 -7.91 -8.88
C ILE A 8 12.63 -8.33 -10.31
N GLY A 9 12.51 -7.40 -11.27
CA GLY A 9 12.90 -7.61 -12.66
C GLY A 9 14.40 -7.37 -12.90
N ASP A 10 14.79 -7.48 -14.16
CA ASP A 10 16.15 -7.29 -14.67
C ASP A 10 16.37 -5.95 -15.40
N ALA A 11 15.30 -5.16 -15.54
CA ALA A 11 15.31 -3.82 -16.13
C ALA A 11 14.80 -2.76 -15.13
N ASP A 12 15.06 -1.49 -15.45
CA ASP A 12 14.51 -0.36 -14.70
C ASP A 12 12.98 -0.38 -14.72
N CYS A 13 12.36 -0.18 -13.55
CA CYS A 13 10.92 -0.05 -13.41
C CYS A 13 10.57 1.43 -13.29
N THR A 14 9.86 2.00 -14.27
CA THR A 14 9.67 3.44 -14.40
C THR A 14 8.23 3.89 -14.23
N ASN A 15 8.07 5.14 -13.81
CA ASN A 15 6.77 5.78 -13.60
C ASN A 15 5.82 4.91 -12.75
N VAL A 16 6.36 4.37 -11.66
CA VAL A 16 5.68 3.44 -10.78
C VAL A 16 4.65 4.21 -9.95
N LYS A 17 3.38 4.07 -10.33
CA LYS A 17 2.24 4.64 -9.62
C LYS A 17 1.86 3.68 -8.50
N TRP A 18 1.63 4.22 -7.31
CA TRP A 18 1.15 3.43 -6.20
C TRP A 18 -0.02 4.14 -5.51
N SER A 19 -0.91 3.34 -4.93
CA SER A 19 -1.99 3.82 -4.07
C SER A 19 -2.25 2.84 -2.93
N ILE A 20 -2.72 3.40 -1.82
CA ILE A 20 -3.24 2.69 -0.67
C ILE A 20 -4.61 3.29 -0.37
N THR A 21 -5.66 2.47 -0.37
CA THR A 21 -7.01 2.87 0.02
C THR A 21 -7.48 2.08 1.23
N PHE A 22 -8.37 2.70 1.99
CA PHE A 22 -8.95 2.13 3.18
C PHE A 22 -10.47 2.15 3.04
N ASP A 23 -11.08 0.97 2.90
CA ASP A 23 -12.51 0.80 2.62
C ASP A 23 -13.24 0.08 3.76
N GLY A 24 -14.43 0.59 4.11
CA GLY A 24 -15.16 0.18 5.31
C GLY A 24 -14.77 0.96 6.57
N GLY A 25 -15.45 0.68 7.67
CA GLY A 25 -15.29 1.43 8.93
C GLY A 25 -15.63 2.92 8.79
N ILE A 26 -15.26 3.70 9.81
CA ILE A 26 -15.34 5.15 9.81
C ILE A 26 -13.91 5.68 9.78
N ILE A 27 -13.50 6.31 8.68
CA ILE A 27 -12.17 6.91 8.54
C ILE A 27 -12.31 8.41 8.39
N LEU A 28 -11.77 9.14 9.34
CA LEU A 28 -11.83 10.61 9.41
C LEU A 28 -10.65 11.25 8.69
N ILE A 29 -9.48 10.60 8.71
CA ILE A 29 -8.24 11.10 8.12
C ILE A 29 -7.50 9.94 7.46
N GLY A 30 -6.92 10.19 6.28
CA GLY A 30 -5.98 9.25 5.64
C GLY A 30 -6.66 8.08 4.92
N LYS A 31 -7.89 8.26 4.43
CA LYS A 31 -8.64 7.24 3.68
C LYS A 31 -7.90 6.75 2.41
N GLU A 32 -7.07 7.62 1.83
CA GLU A 32 -6.25 7.27 0.68
C GLU A 32 -4.87 7.92 0.75
N SER A 33 -3.89 7.28 0.11
CA SER A 33 -2.55 7.81 -0.11
C SER A 33 -2.03 7.28 -1.44
N SER A 34 -1.38 8.13 -2.23
CA SER A 34 -0.86 7.74 -3.54
C SER A 34 0.38 8.53 -3.91
N GLY A 35 1.10 8.05 -4.92
CA GLY A 35 2.28 8.72 -5.42
C GLY A 35 2.84 8.08 -6.69
N ILE A 36 3.91 8.70 -7.18
CA ILE A 36 4.66 8.25 -8.36
C ILE A 36 6.13 8.17 -7.99
N ILE A 37 6.76 7.04 -8.30
CA ILE A 37 8.20 6.83 -8.21
C ILE A 37 8.75 6.82 -9.63
N ILE A 38 9.70 7.70 -9.92
CA ILE A 38 10.17 7.92 -11.30
C ILE A 38 10.91 6.70 -11.84
N CYS A 39 11.77 6.08 -11.03
CA CYS A 39 12.52 4.88 -11.41
C CYS A 39 12.88 4.08 -10.15
N ILE A 40 12.77 2.75 -10.25
CA ILE A 40 13.34 1.79 -9.31
C ILE A 40 14.28 0.88 -10.11
N PRO A 41 15.61 1.00 -9.94
CA PRO A 41 16.58 0.13 -10.62
C PRO A 41 16.39 -1.36 -10.29
N PRO A 42 16.90 -2.29 -11.12
CA PRO A 42 16.74 -3.72 -10.88
C PRO A 42 17.35 -4.15 -9.55
N GLY A 43 16.59 -4.91 -8.76
CA GLY A 43 16.99 -5.38 -7.44
C GLY A 43 16.81 -4.38 -6.29
N GLU A 44 16.60 -3.10 -6.60
CA GLU A 44 16.42 -2.03 -5.63
C GLU A 44 14.97 -1.95 -5.11
N ASN A 45 14.80 -1.17 -4.04
CA ASN A 45 13.50 -0.93 -3.45
C ASN A 45 13.33 0.54 -3.01
N VAL A 46 12.06 0.93 -2.88
CA VAL A 46 11.67 2.23 -2.33
C VAL A 46 10.68 1.99 -1.21
N THR A 47 10.90 2.68 -0.10
CA THR A 47 9.94 2.71 1.01
C THR A 47 9.02 3.91 0.83
N VAL A 48 7.73 3.66 0.73
CA VAL A 48 6.69 4.69 0.70
C VAL A 48 5.95 4.69 2.03
N SER A 49 5.65 5.89 2.53
CA SER A 49 4.95 6.05 3.80
C SER A 49 3.57 6.60 3.55
N PHE A 50 2.58 6.04 4.24
CA PHE A 50 1.27 6.67 4.35
C PHE A 50 1.24 7.52 5.63
N GLY A 51 0.53 8.65 5.53
CA GLY A 51 0.40 9.63 6.61
C GLY A 51 -0.40 9.12 7.82
N LEU A 52 -0.81 10.07 8.67
CA LEU A 52 -1.66 9.76 9.81
C LEU A 52 -3.01 9.21 9.34
N ILE A 53 -3.43 8.11 9.95
CA ILE A 53 -4.77 7.54 9.77
C ILE A 53 -5.51 7.67 11.08
N LEU A 54 -6.75 8.14 11.02
CA LEU A 54 -7.63 8.26 12.17
C LEU A 54 -8.99 7.69 11.81
N GLY A 55 -9.38 6.62 12.49
CA GLY A 55 -10.66 5.96 12.22
C GLY A 55 -11.10 4.98 13.29
N PHE A 56 -12.20 4.29 13.02
CA PHE A 56 -12.75 3.24 13.86
C PHE A 56 -13.51 2.22 13.02
N GLY A 57 -13.21 0.94 13.20
CA GLY A 57 -13.97 -0.16 12.60
C GLY A 57 -13.13 -1.11 11.75
N LYS A 58 -13.81 -2.14 11.22
CA LYS A 58 -13.20 -3.08 10.27
C LYS A 58 -13.01 -2.38 8.92
N THR A 59 -11.83 -2.55 8.35
CA THR A 59 -11.41 -1.87 7.13
C THR A 59 -10.61 -2.84 6.28
N VAL A 60 -10.86 -2.82 4.98
CA VAL A 60 -10.01 -3.48 3.98
C VAL A 60 -9.00 -2.47 3.49
N ILE A 61 -7.71 -2.81 3.58
CA ILE A 61 -6.61 -2.01 3.05
C ILE A 61 -6.28 -2.57 1.67
N THR A 62 -6.47 -1.77 0.62
CA THR A 62 -6.10 -2.15 -0.75
C THR A 62 -4.85 -1.39 -1.16
N ILE A 63 -3.84 -2.13 -1.60
CA ILE A 63 -2.55 -1.60 -2.06
C ILE A 63 -2.45 -1.92 -3.54
N SER A 64 -2.31 -0.90 -4.38
CA SER A 64 -2.13 -1.05 -5.82
C SER A 64 -0.83 -0.42 -6.26
N VAL A 65 -0.11 -1.09 -7.14
CA VAL A 65 1.10 -0.59 -7.78
C VAL A 65 1.05 -0.92 -9.27
N GLU A 66 1.39 0.03 -10.11
CA GLU A 66 1.42 -0.07 -11.57
C GLU A 66 2.68 0.61 -12.10
N SER A 67 3.28 0.07 -13.16
CA SER A 67 4.49 0.60 -13.80
C SER A 67 4.27 0.84 -15.29
N ALA A 68 5.11 1.67 -15.90
CA ALA A 68 5.05 1.94 -17.34
C ALA A 68 5.35 0.68 -18.18
N GLU A 69 6.11 -0.26 -17.62
CA GLU A 69 6.47 -1.53 -18.25
C GLU A 69 5.32 -2.56 -18.23
N GLY A 70 4.16 -2.19 -17.69
CA GLY A 70 2.95 -3.03 -17.68
C GLY A 70 2.89 -4.02 -16.53
N CYS A 71 3.83 -3.98 -15.57
CA CYS A 71 3.70 -4.73 -14.33
C CYS A 71 2.71 -4.02 -13.40
N SER A 72 1.74 -4.78 -12.88
CA SER A 72 0.83 -4.33 -11.83
C SER A 72 0.72 -5.37 -10.73
N VAL A 73 0.57 -4.90 -9.50
CA VAL A 73 0.26 -5.75 -8.34
C VAL A 73 -0.83 -5.07 -7.51
N SER A 74 -1.80 -5.86 -7.08
CA SER A 74 -2.82 -5.42 -6.13
C SER A 74 -2.87 -6.42 -4.99
N ASN A 75 -2.88 -5.92 -3.76
CA ASN A 75 -3.00 -6.73 -2.55
C ASN A 75 -4.03 -6.12 -1.63
N GLU A 76 -4.82 -6.98 -0.99
CA GLU A 76 -5.79 -6.59 0.02
C GLU A 76 -5.44 -7.21 1.36
N LYS A 77 -5.65 -6.45 2.43
CA LYS A 77 -5.48 -6.89 3.81
C LYS A 77 -6.62 -6.40 4.67
N ASP A 78 -7.29 -7.34 5.32
CA ASP A 78 -8.26 -7.00 6.35
C ASP A 78 -7.55 -6.42 7.57
N ALA A 79 -8.15 -5.38 8.12
CA ALA A 79 -7.65 -4.67 9.29
C ALA A 79 -8.78 -4.18 10.19
N PHE A 80 -8.42 -3.80 11.40
CA PHE A 80 -9.25 -3.02 12.31
C PHE A 80 -8.53 -1.73 12.68
N ILE A 81 -9.20 -0.61 12.46
CA ILE A 81 -8.70 0.71 12.85
C ILE A 81 -9.34 1.08 14.20
N PHE A 82 -8.51 1.54 15.14
CA PHE A 82 -8.94 2.11 16.41
C PHE A 82 -8.13 3.38 16.70
N LEU A 83 -8.74 4.55 16.46
CA LEU A 83 -8.05 5.83 16.41
C LEU A 83 -6.88 5.77 15.42
N PHE A 84 -5.64 5.88 15.89
CA PHE A 84 -4.42 5.83 15.08
C PHE A 84 -3.75 4.45 15.09
N PHE A 85 -4.34 3.47 15.79
CA PHE A 85 -3.88 2.08 15.75
C PHE A 85 -4.51 1.36 14.56
N ILE A 86 -3.67 0.70 13.77
CA ILE A 86 -4.07 -0.18 12.68
C ILE A 86 -3.65 -1.59 13.07
N ILE A 87 -4.62 -2.48 13.22
CA ILE A 87 -4.42 -3.89 13.57
C ILE A 87 -4.69 -4.71 12.32
N LEU A 88 -3.67 -5.39 11.79
CA LEU A 88 -3.83 -6.28 10.64
C LEU A 88 -4.34 -7.65 11.09
N TYR A 89 -5.22 -8.24 10.31
CA TYR A 89 -5.60 -9.63 10.48
C TYR A 89 -4.68 -10.52 9.65
N ASP A 90 -3.90 -11.38 10.31
CA ASP A 90 -3.25 -12.51 9.66
C ASP A 90 -4.18 -13.71 9.73
N TYR A 91 -4.59 -14.23 8.57
CA TYR A 91 -5.26 -15.52 8.50
C TYR A 91 -4.19 -16.61 8.73
N PRO A 92 -4.36 -17.49 9.74
CA PRO A 92 -3.52 -18.68 9.82
C PRO A 92 -3.77 -19.51 8.57
N ILE A 93 -2.70 -19.81 7.82
CA ILE A 93 -2.72 -20.77 6.74
C ILE A 93 -2.93 -22.14 7.40
N LEU A 94 -4.08 -22.79 7.15
CA LEU A 94 -4.35 -24.18 7.55
C LEU A 94 -3.53 -25.17 6.71
#